data_AF-A0A955QHL7-F1
#
_entry.id   AF-A0A955QHL7-F1
#
_cell.length_a   1.000
_cell.length_b   1.000
_cell.length_c   1.000
_cell.angle_alpha   90.00
_cell.angle_beta   90.00
_cell.angle_gamma   90.00
#
_symmetry.space_group_name_H-M   'P 1'
#
loop_
_entity.id
_entity.type
_entity.pdbx_description
1 polymer ?
#
loop_
_entity_poly.entity_id
_entity_poly.type
_entity_poly.pdbx_seq_one_letter_code
_entity_poly.pdbx_strand_id
1 'polypeptide(L)' 'GIEPGQTTPDKKFTLSVVECLGSCGTGPMMQVNDDYYEQLTEDKLKRVLDDLRRDGTSTLKSGPFMFPQSVGK' A
#
# COMPACT_ATOMS: atom_id res chain seq x y z
N GLY A 1 16.30 -3.45 7.01
CA GLY A 1 15.16 -2.59 6.61
C GLY A 1 15.69 -1.41 5.83
N ILE A 2 14.83 -0.42 5.56
CA ILE A 2 15.19 0.87 4.95
C ILE A 2 14.56 2.00 5.77
N GLU A 3 15.09 3.21 5.65
CA GLU A 3 14.55 4.43 6.27
C GLU A 3 13.64 5.21 5.29
N PRO A 4 12.81 6.13 5.79
CA PRO A 4 12.10 7.08 4.95
C PRO A 4 13.02 7.79 3.94
N GLY A 5 12.58 7.86 2.68
CA GLY A 5 13.33 8.43 1.56
C GLY A 5 14.32 7.47 0.88
N GLN A 6 14.49 6.25 1.40
CA GLN A 6 15.41 5.28 0.82
C GLN A 6 14.70 4.29 -0.12
N THR A 7 15.49 3.71 -1.01
CA THR A 7 15.09 2.62 -1.90
C THR A 7 15.84 1.35 -1.51
N THR A 8 15.16 0.20 -1.57
CA THR A 8 15.78 -1.10 -1.32
C THR A 8 16.90 -1.41 -2.32
N PRO A 9 17.93 -2.21 -1.97
CA PRO A 9 19.04 -2.53 -2.87
C PRO A 9 18.63 -3.23 -4.17
N ASP A 10 17.53 -4.00 -4.14
CA ASP A 10 16.92 -4.64 -5.31
C ASP A 10 16.12 -3.67 -6.20
N LYS A 11 16.06 -2.39 -5.82
CA LYS A 11 15.36 -1.30 -6.50
C LYS A 11 13.85 -1.51 -6.66
N LYS A 12 13.25 -2.41 -5.87
CA LYS A 12 11.81 -2.73 -5.96
C LYS A 12 10.93 -1.80 -5.13
N PHE A 13 11.42 -1.32 -3.99
CA PHE A 13 10.60 -0.52 -3.06
C PHE A 13 11.31 0.75 -2.65
N THR A 14 10.57 1.86 -2.68
CA THR A 14 10.97 3.12 -2.06
C THR A 14 9.99 3.44 -0.95
N LEU A 15 10.50 3.72 0.26
CA LEU A 15 9.66 4.11 1.39
C LEU A 15 9.56 5.63 1.42
N SER A 16 8.38 6.17 1.11
CA SER A 16 8.11 7.61 1.21
C SER A 16 7.13 7.86 2.34
N VAL A 17 7.46 8.79 3.23
CA VAL A 17 6.51 9.35 4.18
C VAL A 17 5.81 10.50 3.49
N VAL A 18 4.48 10.47 3.50
CA VAL A 18 3.62 11.46 2.86
C VAL A 18 2.64 12.01 3.87
N GLU A 19 2.04 13.14 3.51
CA GLU A 19 0.96 13.75 4.28
C GLU A 19 -0.35 12.95 4.15
N CYS A 20 -1.47 13.57 4.51
CA CYS A 20 -2.78 12.94 4.48
C CYS A 20 -3.17 12.42 3.08
N LEU A 21 -3.51 11.12 3.02
CA LEU A 21 -4.03 10.43 1.83
C LEU A 21 -5.57 10.34 1.81
N GLY A 22 -6.27 11.10 2.66
CA GLY A 22 -7.73 11.23 2.60
C GLY A 22 -8.54 9.98 2.99
N SER A 23 -7.91 8.94 3.53
CA SER A 23 -8.53 7.66 3.91
C SER A 23 -8.64 7.50 5.45
N CYS A 24 -8.92 8.60 6.16
CA CYS A 24 -8.94 8.59 7.63
C CYS A 24 -9.95 7.60 8.24
N GLY A 25 -11.10 7.40 7.59
CA GLY A 25 -12.14 6.45 8.05
C GLY A 25 -11.76 4.97 7.90
N THR A 26 -10.76 4.67 7.09
CA THR A 26 -10.28 3.32 6.75
C THR A 26 -8.79 3.15 7.02
N GLY A 27 -8.18 4.07 7.79
CA GLY A 27 -6.82 3.94 8.27
C GLY A 27 -6.67 2.81 9.31
N PRO A 28 -5.44 2.30 9.57
CA PRO A 28 -4.17 2.61 8.91
C PRO A 28 -4.13 2.20 7.44
N MET A 29 -3.43 2.95 6.60
CA MET A 29 -3.39 2.74 5.15
C MET A 29 -2.02 3.06 4.55
N MET A 30 -1.77 2.54 3.35
CA MET A 30 -0.62 2.91 2.53
C MET A 30 -1.02 2.98 1.06
N GLN A 31 -0.24 3.72 0.29
CA GLN A 31 -0.34 3.77 -1.16
C GLN A 31 0.88 3.07 -1.78
N VAL A 32 0.64 2.23 -2.79
CA VAL A 32 1.70 1.70 -3.64
C VAL A 32 1.36 2.07 -5.07
N ASN A 33 2.17 2.93 -5.66
CA ASN A 33 1.89 3.54 -6.96
C ASN A 33 0.49 4.19 -6.94
N ASP A 34 -0.41 3.74 -7.82
CA ASP A 34 -1.77 4.27 -7.92
C ASP A 34 -2.78 3.55 -7.03
N ASP A 35 -2.41 2.45 -6.35
CA ASP A 35 -3.34 1.61 -5.60
C ASP A 35 -3.29 1.88 -4.09
N TYR A 36 -4.47 1.92 -3.45
CA TYR A 36 -4.63 2.05 -2.01
C TYR A 36 -4.75 0.68 -1.34
N TYR A 37 -4.13 0.57 -0.17
CA TYR A 37 -4.25 -0.57 0.73
C TYR A 37 -4.67 -0.06 2.09
N GLU A 38 -5.92 -0.31 2.46
CA GLU A 38 -6.55 0.25 3.65
C GLU A 38 -6.80 -0.82 4.71
N GLN A 39 -7.13 -0.37 5.93
CA GLN A 39 -7.35 -1.23 7.09
C GLN A 39 -6.18 -2.21 7.30
N LEU A 40 -4.96 -1.69 7.22
CA LEU A 40 -3.74 -2.47 7.30
C LEU A 40 -3.52 -3.00 8.71
N THR A 41 -3.11 -4.26 8.74
CA THR A 41 -2.52 -4.92 9.91
C THR A 41 -1.10 -5.36 9.53
N GLU A 42 -0.28 -5.72 10.51
CA GLU A 42 1.07 -6.21 10.23
C GLU A 42 1.07 -7.43 9.29
N ASP A 43 0.12 -8.34 9.47
CA ASP A 43 -0.02 -9.54 8.63
C ASP A 43 -0.45 -9.20 7.19
N LYS A 44 -1.41 -8.28 7.03
CA LYS A 44 -1.82 -7.79 5.70
C LYS A 44 -0.65 -7.10 5.01
N LEU A 45 0.09 -6.24 5.73
CA LEU A 45 1.24 -5.54 5.19
C LEU A 45 2.31 -6.51 4.68
N LYS A 46 2.68 -7.52 5.48
CA LYS A 46 3.64 -8.56 5.06
C LYS A 46 3.18 -9.26 3.78
N ARG A 47 1.91 -9.68 3.74
CA ARG A 47 1.34 -10.35 2.56
C ARG A 47 1.37 -9.46 1.31
N VAL A 48 0.99 -8.19 1.44
CA VAL A 48 1.05 -7.24 0.32
C VAL A 48 2.49 -7.09 -0.19
N LEU A 49 3.47 -6.94 0.69
CA LEU A 49 4.88 -6.82 0.29
C LEU A 49 5.40 -8.08 -0.42
N ASP A 50 4.99 -9.26 0.03
CA ASP A 50 5.39 -10.53 -0.58
C ASP A 50 4.75 -10.73 -1.96
N ASP A 51 3.45 -10.42 -2.10
CA ASP A 51 2.75 -10.43 -3.38
C ASP A 51 3.41 -9.44 -4.37
N LEU A 52 3.69 -8.21 -3.93
CA LEU A 52 4.37 -7.19 -4.75
C LEU A 52 5.77 -7.63 -5.17
N ARG A 53 6.52 -8.31 -4.31
CA ARG A 53 7.86 -8.83 -4.65
C ARG A 53 7.82 -9.88 -5.76
N ARG A 54 6.80 -10.74 -5.72
CA ARG A 54 6.63 -11.89 -6.62
C ARG A 54 5.98 -11.49 -7.93
N ASP A 55 4.88 -10.76 -7.86
CA ASP A 55 3.94 -10.56 -8.98
C ASP A 55 3.83 -9.08 -9.41
N GLY A 56 4.35 -8.14 -8.62
CA GLY A 56 4.22 -6.69 -8.88
C GLY A 56 2.81 -6.14 -8.61
N THR A 57 1.89 -6.96 -8.09
CA THR A 57 0.52 -6.58 -7.72
C THR A 57 0.04 -7.43 -6.54
N SER A 58 -1.04 -7.02 -5.87
CA SER A 58 -1.69 -7.83 -4.81
C SER A 58 -3.20 -7.69 -4.91
N THR A 59 -3.91 -8.76 -4.59
CA THR A 59 -5.39 -8.79 -4.56
C THR A 59 -5.97 -8.05 -3.36
N LEU A 60 -5.13 -7.64 -2.41
CA LEU A 60 -5.54 -6.93 -1.19
C LEU A 60 -5.68 -5.42 -1.38
N LYS A 61 -5.54 -4.91 -2.60
CA LYS A 61 -5.77 -3.49 -2.88
C LYS A 61 -7.25 -3.14 -2.74
N SER A 62 -7.54 -2.01 -2.13
CA SER A 62 -8.89 -1.45 -2.04
C SER A 62 -9.35 -0.85 -3.37
N GLY A 63 -8.41 -0.40 -4.19
CA GLY A 63 -8.68 0.21 -5.50
C GLY A 63 -7.71 1.34 -5.83
N PRO A 64 -7.84 1.95 -7.00
CA PRO A 64 -6.99 3.06 -7.39
C PRO A 64 -7.32 4.32 -6.59
N PHE A 65 -6.32 5.16 -6.38
CA PHE A 65 -6.43 6.47 -5.78
C PHE A 65 -7.58 7.25 -6.47
N MET A 66 -8.52 7.76 -5.66
CA MET A 66 -9.68 8.55 -6.09
C MET A 66 -10.89 7.77 -6.66
N PHE A 67 -10.91 6.44 -6.69
CA PHE A 67 -12.15 5.72 -7.07
C PHE A 67 -13.17 5.74 -5.91
N PRO A 68 -14.44 6.15 -6.14
CA PRO A 68 -15.48 6.06 -5.12
C PRO A 68 -15.73 4.58 -4.82
N GLN A 69 -15.45 4.21 -3.58
CA GLN A 69 -15.60 2.86 -3.05
C GLN A 69 -17.02 2.32 -3.31
N SER A 70 -17.19 1.48 -4.33
CA SER A 70 -18.16 0.41 -4.27
C SER A 70 -17.44 -0.85 -3.81
N VAL A 71 -16.95 -0.85 -2.56
CA VAL A 71 -16.71 -2.10 -1.85
C VAL A 71 -18.07 -2.72 -1.59
N GLY A 72 -18.56 -3.43 -2.62
CA GLY A 72 -19.60 -4.41 -2.46
C GLY A 72 -19.16 -5.42 -1.41
N LYS A 73 -20.12 -5.77 -0.56
CA LYS A 73 -20.15 -7.10 0.05
C LYS A 73 -19.84 -8.19 -0.99
#